data_AF-A0A075KMD2-F1
#
_entry.id   AF-A0A075KMD2-F1
#
_cell.length_a   1.000
_cell.length_b   1.000
_cell.length_c   1.000
_cell.angle_alpha   90.00
_cell.angle_beta   90.00
_cell.angle_gamma   90.00
#
_symmetry.space_group_name_H-M   'P 1'
#
loop_
_entity.id
_entity.type
_entity.pdbx_description
1 polymer ?
#
loop_
_entity_poly.entity_id
_entity_poly.type
_entity_poly.pdbx_seq_one_letter_code
_entity_poly.pdbx_strand_id
1 'polypeptide(L)'
;MNAKIIPFPEQVETPLEEIDRQIRTCLAEIKADRDFIDYVATRMKYFIENYASTYFQMNFNLIVPPNLSPEQAEALVFSIEKGVQDNAKELQDMIRKIIMERLHLEIELYMNQKDIKYRLC
;
A
#
# COMPACT_ATOMS: atom_id res chain seq x y z
N MET A 1 23.52 -21.16 -21.78
CA MET A 1 23.09 -21.33 -20.37
C MET A 1 21.78 -20.57 -20.22
N ASN A 2 20.66 -21.27 -20.00
CA ASN A 2 19.37 -20.63 -19.75
C ASN A 2 19.33 -20.19 -18.29
N ALA A 3 19.25 -18.87 -18.04
CA ALA A 3 18.99 -18.34 -16.71
C ALA A 3 17.60 -18.84 -16.26
N LYS A 4 17.57 -19.62 -15.18
CA LYS A 4 16.33 -20.10 -14.58
C LYS A 4 15.75 -18.92 -13.81
N ILE A 5 14.84 -18.18 -14.46
CA ILE A 5 14.11 -17.08 -13.81
C ILE A 5 13.19 -17.73 -12.78
N ILE A 6 13.51 -17.56 -11.49
CA ILE A 6 12.63 -17.93 -10.39
C ILE A 6 11.58 -16.81 -10.31
N PRO A 7 10.30 -17.08 -10.60
CA PRO A 7 9.28 -16.05 -10.47
C PRO A 7 9.17 -15.67 -8.99
N PHE A 8 9.34 -14.37 -8.72
CA PHE A 8 9.02 -13.78 -7.43
C PHE A 8 7.58 -14.18 -7.04
N PRO A 9 7.27 -14.41 -5.75
CA PRO A 9 5.89 -14.69 -5.35
C PRO A 9 4.99 -13.58 -5.88
N GLU A 10 3.94 -13.97 -6.60
CA GLU A 10 2.94 -13.05 -7.12
C GLU A 10 2.41 -12.22 -5.96
N GLN A 11 2.68 -10.91 -6.02
CA GLN A 11 2.09 -9.99 -5.08
C GLN A 11 0.58 -10.12 -5.24
N VAL A 12 -0.11 -10.52 -4.16
CA VAL A 12 -1.56 -10.47 -4.10
C VAL A 12 -1.93 -8.99 -4.04
N GLU A 13 -1.95 -8.34 -5.19
CA GLU A 13 -2.46 -6.99 -5.33
C GLU A 13 -3.95 -7.03 -5.01
N THR A 14 -4.34 -6.44 -3.87
CA THR A 14 -5.75 -6.18 -3.62
C THR A 14 -6.21 -5.19 -4.69
N PRO A 15 -7.20 -5.53 -5.53
CA PRO A 15 -7.67 -4.62 -6.57
C PRO A 15 -8.12 -3.30 -5.94
N LEU A 16 -7.83 -2.19 -6.60
CA LEU A 16 -8.18 -0.86 -6.10
C LEU A 16 -9.69 -0.74 -5.84
N GLU A 17 -10.51 -1.40 -6.65
CA GLU A 17 -11.96 -1.48 -6.48
C GLU A 17 -12.36 -2.09 -5.13
N GLU A 18 -11.60 -3.08 -4.66
CA GLU A 18 -11.83 -3.72 -3.37
C GLU A 18 -11.49 -2.76 -2.22
N ILE A 19 -10.41 -1.99 -2.37
CA ILE A 19 -10.02 -0.98 -1.38
C ILE A 19 -11.06 0.16 -1.33
N ASP A 20 -11.53 0.65 -2.47
CA ASP A 20 -12.61 1.66 -2.55
C ASP A 20 -13.89 1.16 -1.87
N ARG A 21 -14.26 -0.11 -2.12
CA ARG A 21 -15.42 -0.74 -1.47
C ARG A 21 -15.26 -0.79 0.05
N GLN A 22 -14.09 -1.17 0.56
CA GLN A 22 -13.82 -1.22 2.00
C GLN A 22 -13.87 0.18 2.63
N ILE A 23 -13.30 1.19 1.99
CA ILE A 23 -13.35 2.59 2.44
C ILE A 23 -14.80 3.06 2.53
N ARG A 24 -15.61 2.83 1.49
CA ARG A 24 -17.03 3.24 1.46
C ARG A 24 -17.85 2.53 2.55
N THR A 25 -17.58 1.25 2.78
CA THR A 25 -18.24 0.48 3.84
C THR A 25 -17.89 1.05 5.22
N CYS A 26 -16.61 1.31 5.48
CA CYS A 26 -16.16 1.92 6.73
C CYS A 26 -16.76 3.33 6.94
N LEU A 27 -16.81 4.17 5.91
CA LEU A 27 -17.42 5.50 6.01
C LEU A 27 -18.93 5.44 6.28
N ALA A 28 -19.63 4.47 5.70
CA ALA A 28 -21.05 4.27 5.93
C ALA A 28 -21.37 3.87 7.38
N GLU A 29 -20.47 3.15 8.06
CA GLU A 29 -20.58 2.84 9.49
C GLU A 29 -20.43 4.08 10.37
N ILE A 30 -19.64 5.07 9.94
CA ILE A 30 -19.43 6.33 10.67
C ILE A 30 -20.62 7.26 10.46
N LYS A 31 -21.03 7.48 9.21
CA LYS A 31 -22.12 8.38 8.86
C LYS A 31 -22.74 7.97 7.52
N ALA A 32 -24.02 7.62 7.53
CA ALA A 32 -24.81 7.31 6.34
C ALA A 32 -25.19 8.56 5.51
N ASP A 33 -24.25 9.48 5.32
CA ASP A 33 -24.39 10.69 4.50
C ASP A 33 -23.68 10.46 3.17
N ARG A 34 -24.45 10.45 2.08
CA ARG A 34 -23.93 10.11 0.74
C ARG A 34 -22.86 11.11 0.28
N ASP A 35 -23.07 12.40 0.53
CA ASP A 35 -22.13 13.45 0.15
C ASP A 35 -20.80 13.30 0.90
N PHE A 36 -20.86 12.90 2.18
CA PHE A 36 -19.70 12.61 2.99
C PHE A 36 -18.93 11.41 2.45
N ILE A 37 -19.63 10.29 2.22
CA ILE A 37 -19.03 9.06 1.72
C ILE A 37 -18.37 9.31 0.35
N ASP A 38 -19.07 9.95 -0.57
CA ASP A 38 -18.55 10.22 -1.92
C ASP A 38 -17.37 11.19 -1.89
N TYR A 39 -17.41 12.24 -1.06
CA TYR A 39 -16.29 13.18 -0.91
C TYR A 39 -15.03 12.49 -0.39
N VAL A 40 -15.12 11.78 0.73
CA VAL A 40 -13.96 11.16 1.37
C VAL A 40 -13.45 9.98 0.54
N ALA A 41 -14.33 9.12 0.04
CA ALA A 41 -13.94 7.97 -0.79
C ALA A 41 -13.22 8.41 -2.08
N THR A 42 -13.73 9.44 -2.77
CA THR A 42 -13.09 9.94 -4.01
C THR A 42 -11.67 10.45 -3.74
N ARG A 43 -11.47 11.20 -2.64
CA ARG A 43 -10.16 11.73 -2.29
C ARG A 43 -9.19 10.65 -1.85
N MET A 44 -9.68 9.65 -1.12
CA MET A 44 -8.88 8.48 -0.75
C MET A 44 -8.51 7.62 -1.94
N LYS A 45 -9.45 7.37 -2.86
CA LYS A 45 -9.17 6.66 -4.11
C LYS A 45 -8.08 7.36 -4.92
N TYR A 46 -8.19 8.68 -5.09
CA TYR A 46 -7.14 9.48 -5.74
C TYR A 46 -5.80 9.36 -5.02
N PHE A 47 -5.79 9.42 -3.68
CA PHE A 47 -4.56 9.25 -2.90
C PHE A 47 -3.92 7.87 -3.12
N ILE A 48 -4.73 6.82 -3.11
CA ILE A 48 -4.24 5.45 -3.30
C ILE A 48 -3.69 5.26 -4.71
N GLU A 49 -4.43 5.70 -5.74
CA GLU A 49 -4.05 5.60 -7.15
C GLU A 49 -2.73 6.30 -7.49
N ASN A 50 -2.44 7.42 -6.83
CA ASN A 50 -1.30 8.27 -7.21
C ASN A 50 -0.11 8.15 -6.26
N TYR A 51 -0.30 7.67 -5.03
CA TYR A 51 0.74 7.68 -4.01
C TYR A 51 0.92 6.31 -3.35
N ALA A 52 -0.15 5.66 -2.91
CA ALA A 52 -0.03 4.39 -2.17
C ALA A 52 0.18 3.17 -3.08
N SER A 53 -0.23 3.25 -4.35
CA SER A 53 -0.04 2.22 -5.37
C SER A 53 1.32 2.30 -6.08
N THR A 54 2.14 3.32 -5.79
CA THR A 54 3.44 3.47 -6.47
C THR A 54 4.35 2.32 -6.03
N TYR A 55 4.44 1.33 -6.91
CA TYR A 55 5.03 0.02 -6.65
C TYR A 55 6.49 0.14 -6.18
N PHE A 56 6.76 -0.40 -4.98
CA PHE A 56 8.13 -0.64 -4.54
C PHE A 56 8.67 -1.87 -5.27
N GLN A 57 9.37 -1.64 -6.38
CA GLN A 57 10.08 -2.69 -7.12
C GLN A 57 11.53 -2.74 -6.65
N MET A 58 11.85 -3.70 -5.78
CA MET A 58 13.23 -3.96 -5.41
C MET A 58 13.95 -4.70 -6.53
N ASN A 59 14.91 -4.04 -7.17
CA ASN A 59 15.81 -4.67 -8.13
C ASN A 59 17.19 -4.80 -7.51
N PHE A 60 17.64 -6.04 -7.29
CA PHE A 60 18.99 -6.33 -6.80
C PHE A 60 19.87 -6.84 -7.93
N ASN A 61 20.95 -6.10 -8.21
CA ASN A 61 22.03 -6.58 -9.07
C ASN A 61 23.22 -6.95 -8.18
N LEU A 62 23.21 -8.17 -7.65
CA LEU A 62 24.26 -8.66 -6.76
C LEU A 62 25.31 -9.45 -7.55
N ILE A 63 26.56 -8.99 -7.49
CA ILE A 63 27.70 -9.71 -8.04
C ILE A 63 28.17 -10.71 -6.98
N VAL A 64 28.03 -11.99 -7.29
CA VAL A 64 28.41 -13.09 -6.41
C VAL A 64 29.89 -13.44 -6.63
N PRO A 65 30.73 -13.52 -5.57
CA PRO A 65 32.12 -13.93 -5.69
C PRO A 65 32.28 -15.29 -6.41
N PRO A 66 33.26 -15.45 -7.31
CA PRO A 66 33.41 -16.67 -8.12
C PRO A 66 33.80 -17.92 -7.30
N ASN A 67 34.14 -17.76 -6.03
CA ASN A 67 34.70 -18.82 -5.18
C ASN A 67 33.65 -19.44 -4.24
N LEU A 68 32.39 -19.02 -4.33
CA LEU A 68 31.31 -19.57 -3.52
C LEU A 68 30.95 -20.98 -3.98
N SER A 69 30.82 -21.91 -3.02
CA SER A 69 30.23 -23.20 -3.32
C SER A 69 28.76 -23.04 -3.71
N PRO A 70 28.17 -23.99 -4.45
CA PRO A 70 26.75 -23.95 -4.79
C PRO A 70 25.84 -23.79 -3.56
N GLU A 71 26.15 -24.48 -2.46
CA GLU A 71 25.41 -24.40 -1.20
C GLU A 71 25.48 -22.99 -0.58
N GLN A 72 26.65 -22.35 -0.61
CA GLN A 72 26.81 -21.00 -0.09
C GLN A 72 26.12 -19.96 -0.98
N ALA A 73 26.10 -20.17 -2.30
CA ALA A 73 25.35 -19.33 -3.23
C ALA A 73 23.83 -19.44 -3.01
N GLU A 74 23.32 -20.65 -2.80
CA GLU A 74 21.90 -20.88 -2.45
C GLU A 74 21.53 -20.25 -1.11
N ALA A 75 22.37 -20.43 -0.08
CA ALA A 75 22.15 -19.81 1.23
C ALA A 75 22.14 -18.28 1.17
N LEU A 76 22.97 -17.68 0.31
CA LEU A 76 23.00 -16.24 0.08
C LEU A 76 21.70 -15.75 -0.58
N VAL A 77 21.26 -16.41 -1.66
CA VAL A 77 20.00 -16.08 -2.35
C VAL A 77 18.83 -16.18 -1.37
N PHE A 78 18.73 -17.27 -0.62
CA PHE A 78 17.68 -17.45 0.38
C PHE A 78 17.67 -16.35 1.45
N SER A 79 18.86 -15.96 1.94
CA SER A 79 18.96 -14.91 2.96
C SER A 79 18.52 -13.55 2.42
N ILE A 80 18.83 -13.25 1.15
CA ILE A 80 18.37 -12.04 0.47
C ILE A 80 16.86 -12.08 0.30
N GLU A 81 16.31 -13.16 -0.24
CA GLU A 81 14.86 -13.33 -0.43
C GLU A 81 14.09 -13.13 0.88
N LYS A 82 14.60 -13.72 1.97
CA LYS A 82 14.00 -13.56 3.29
C LYS A 82 14.05 -12.11 3.77
N GLY A 83 15.21 -11.45 3.71
CA GLY A 83 15.34 -10.05 4.12
C GLY A 83 14.45 -9.10 3.30
N VAL A 84 14.29 -9.39 2.01
CA VAL A 84 13.39 -8.67 1.09
C VAL A 84 11.93 -8.86 1.49
N GLN A 85 11.53 -10.09 1.82
CA GLN A 85 10.17 -10.38 2.29
C GLN A 85 9.85 -9.69 3.62
N ASP A 86 10.79 -9.72 4.57
CA ASP A 86 10.63 -9.05 5.87
C ASP A 86 10.47 -7.53 5.68
N ASN A 87 11.32 -6.90 4.85
CA ASN A 87 11.20 -5.48 4.51
C ASN A 87 9.89 -5.15 3.79
N ALA A 88 9.43 -6.02 2.88
CA ALA A 88 8.17 -5.82 2.17
C ALA A 88 6.98 -5.79 3.15
N LYS A 89 7.00 -6.64 4.19
CA LYS A 89 5.98 -6.64 5.24
C LYS A 89 5.98 -5.35 6.04
N GLU A 90 7.16 -4.88 6.47
CA GLU A 90 7.28 -3.61 7.20
C GLU A 90 6.78 -2.42 6.37
N LEU A 91 7.13 -2.38 5.08
CA LEU A 91 6.64 -1.36 4.15
C LEU A 91 5.13 -1.42 3.96
N GLN A 92 4.56 -2.62 3.82
CA GLN A 92 3.10 -2.80 3.74
C GLN A 92 2.40 -2.28 5.00
N ASP A 93 2.94 -2.56 6.19
CA ASP A 93 2.37 -2.07 7.45
C ASP A 93 2.49 -0.54 7.58
N MET A 94 3.58 0.04 7.08
CA MET A 94 3.74 1.50 6.99
C MET A 94 2.71 2.13 6.05
N ILE A 95 2.53 1.58 4.85
CA ILE A 95 1.55 2.05 3.86
C ILE A 95 0.13 1.98 4.44
N ARG A 96 -0.22 0.89 5.13
CA ARG A 96 -1.51 0.75 5.81
C ARG A 96 -1.74 1.86 6.84
N LYS A 97 -0.74 2.18 7.67
CA LYS A 97 -0.84 3.27 8.64
C LYS A 97 -1.07 4.62 7.95
N ILE A 98 -0.33 4.90 6.88
CA ILE A 98 -0.48 6.14 6.10
C ILE A 98 -1.89 6.25 5.51
N ILE A 99 -2.44 5.16 4.95
CA ILE A 99 -3.81 5.14 4.41
C ILE A 99 -4.82 5.45 5.51
N MET A 100 -4.67 4.87 6.71
CA MET A 100 -5.59 5.09 7.83
C MET A 100 -5.50 6.52 8.38
N GLU A 101 -4.29 7.05 8.58
CA GLU A 101 -4.09 8.44 8.99
C GLU A 101 -4.66 9.42 7.97
N ARG A 102 -4.47 9.14 6.68
CA ARG A 102 -5.03 9.96 5.62
C ARG A 102 -6.56 9.92 5.60
N LEU A 103 -7.16 8.74 5.79
CA LEU A 103 -8.61 8.58 5.87
C LEU A 103 -9.18 9.42 7.03
N HIS A 104 -8.55 9.35 8.20
CA HIS A 104 -8.96 10.14 9.35
C HIS A 104 -8.90 11.64 9.08
N LEU A 105 -7.79 12.11 8.49
CA LEU A 105 -7.63 13.52 8.11
C LEU A 105 -8.71 14.00 7.12
N GLU A 106 -9.05 13.19 6.12
CA GLU A 106 -10.07 13.58 5.13
C GLU A 106 -11.48 13.66 5.74
N ILE A 107 -11.77 12.81 6.72
CA ILE A 107 -13.00 12.90 7.52
C ILE A 107 -13.03 14.21 8.30
N GLU A 108 -11.98 14.54 9.04
CA GLU A 108 -11.89 15.78 9.82
C GLU A 108 -12.03 17.03 8.94
N LEU A 109 -11.35 17.04 7.79
CA LEU A 109 -11.43 18.15 6.84
C LEU A 109 -12.85 18.37 6.33
N TYR A 110 -13.58 17.30 5.98
CA TYR A 110 -14.97 17.42 5.54
C TYR A 110 -15.87 17.98 6.65
N MET A 111 -15.74 17.46 7.87
CA MET A 111 -16.56 17.90 9.01
C MET A 111 -16.31 19.39 9.31
N ASN A 112 -15.04 19.81 9.36
CA ASN A 112 -14.67 21.20 9.63
C ASN A 112 -15.13 22.16 8.52
N GLN A 113 -15.07 21.77 7.25
CA GLN A 113 -15.57 22.58 6.15
C GLN A 113 -17.09 22.80 6.22
N LYS A 114 -17.87 21.77 6.60
CA LYS A 114 -19.31 21.93 6.80
C LYS A 114 -19.62 22.78 8.03
N ASP A 115 -18.87 22.62 9.12
CA ASP A 115 -19.04 23.42 10.35
C ASP A 115 -18.80 24.93 10.10
N ILE A 116 -17.78 25.28 9.30
CA ILE A 116 -17.55 26.67 8.87
C ILE A 116 -18.71 27.18 8.00
N LYS A 117 -19.24 26.35 7.10
CA LYS A 117 -20.35 26.71 6.20
C LYS A 117 -21.66 26.95 6.94
N TYR A 118 -21.91 26.30 8.08
CA TYR A 118 -23.08 26.53 8.93
C TYR A 118 -22.91 27.68 9.94
N ARG A 119 -21.68 28.14 10.20
CA ARG A 119 -21.42 29.32 11.06
C ARG A 119 -21.46 30.66 10.32
N LEU A 120 -21.43 30.63 8.99
CA LEU A 120 -21.44 31.80 8.10
C LEU A 120 -22.81 32.07 7.46
N CYS A 121 -23.85 31.32 7.84
CA CYS A 121 -25.24 31.52 7.44
C CYS A 121 -26.07 32.05 8.60
#